data_AF-A0A357B1H6-F1
#
_entry.id   AF-A0A357B1H6-F1
#
_cell.length_a   1.000
_cell.length_b   1.000
_cell.length_c   1.000
_cell.angle_alpha   90.00
_cell.angle_beta   90.00
_cell.angle_gamma   90.00
#
_symmetry.space_group_name_H-M   'P 1'
#
loop_
_entity.id
_entity.type
_entity.pdbx_description
1 polymer ?
#
loop_
_entity_poly.entity_id
_entity_poly.type
_entity_poly.pdbx_seq_one_letter_code
_entity_poly.pdbx_strand_id
1 'polypeptide(L)'
;MRPVRKPSKTRIAKIIAHLPHCVLFLLCAVCLVIFGRIGNTLVSQQMAERYRGGSETRFAQVSAYFPIGKGVTLSDVYKFRQSVEKALTDASLEAPEGGNLWVDAYSAEAKITVKGTKGSASVTTLGVGGDWFAFHPLQLRSGGYLRETDLMHDKVVLDETLAWKLFGGVELAGMTVTIDDKPYLVAGVISREDDFASRKAYSGEAGMFMYYDTLNGISETNVSCYELVCANPISGFALDIAETGFTDAVTLQNTGRFSLSSAFGLILNFGERSISSEGVVFPYWENAARYAEDYAALMLALAVLFGLYPLYFAVRLLVGLFKRLKKKLSVVIPALWEKISDNMRERRRLQLEKKSNTKS
;
A
#
# COMPACT_ATOMS: atom_id res chain seq x y z
N MET A 1 -18.91 8.20 -58.78
CA MET A 1 -19.00 7.62 -57.42
C MET A 1 -18.22 6.31 -57.37
N ARG A 2 -17.11 6.23 -56.63
CA ARG A 2 -16.41 4.95 -56.40
C ARG A 2 -17.25 4.10 -55.43
N PRO A 3 -17.53 2.82 -55.72
CA PRO A 3 -18.31 2.00 -54.80
C PRO A 3 -17.51 1.80 -53.51
N VAL A 4 -18.11 2.15 -52.38
CA VAL A 4 -17.59 1.85 -51.04
C VAL A 4 -17.46 0.32 -50.95
N ARG A 5 -16.22 -0.19 -50.94
CA ARG A 5 -15.94 -1.62 -50.78
C ARG A 5 -16.48 -2.08 -49.42
N LYS A 6 -17.68 -2.67 -49.41
CA LYS A 6 -18.20 -3.39 -48.24
C LYS A 6 -17.15 -4.46 -47.84
N PRO A 7 -16.71 -4.51 -46.57
CA PRO A 7 -15.74 -5.51 -46.14
C PRO A 7 -16.28 -6.91 -46.44
N SER A 8 -15.46 -7.79 -47.02
CA SER A 8 -15.88 -9.16 -47.37
C SER A 8 -16.39 -9.87 -46.11
N LYS A 9 -17.41 -10.74 -46.24
CA LYS A 9 -17.97 -11.52 -45.11
C LYS A 9 -16.88 -12.23 -44.28
N THR A 10 -15.77 -12.60 -44.92
CA THR A 10 -14.55 -13.17 -44.33
C THR A 10 -13.72 -12.21 -43.47
N ARG A 11 -13.76 -10.89 -43.69
CA ARG A 11 -13.11 -9.89 -42.83
C ARG A 11 -13.95 -9.62 -41.57
N ILE A 12 -15.27 -9.52 -41.71
CA ILE A 12 -16.19 -9.32 -40.59
C ILE A 12 -16.14 -10.53 -39.64
N ALA A 13 -16.17 -11.74 -40.17
CA ALA A 13 -16.07 -12.97 -39.37
C ALA A 13 -14.75 -13.07 -38.57
N LYS A 14 -13.64 -12.59 -39.13
CA LYS A 14 -12.34 -12.54 -38.44
C LYS A 14 -12.33 -11.51 -37.30
N ILE A 15 -12.94 -10.36 -37.49
CA ILE A 15 -13.05 -9.33 -36.43
C ILE A 15 -13.91 -9.85 -35.26
N ILE A 16 -15.05 -10.48 -35.56
CA ILE A 16 -15.92 -11.10 -34.55
C ILE A 16 -15.19 -12.20 -33.78
N ALA A 17 -14.39 -13.02 -34.46
CA ALA A 17 -13.60 -14.07 -33.82
C ALA A 17 -12.50 -13.54 -32.88
N HIS A 18 -12.05 -12.29 -33.04
CA HIS A 18 -11.04 -11.67 -32.18
C HIS A 18 -11.60 -10.87 -31.00
N LEU A 19 -12.90 -10.57 -31.03
CA LEU A 19 -13.57 -9.77 -30.01
C LEU A 19 -13.43 -10.34 -28.58
N PRO A 20 -13.58 -11.67 -28.34
CA PRO A 20 -13.41 -12.23 -27.00
C PRO A 20 -12.00 -12.04 -26.42
N HIS A 21 -10.95 -12.08 -27.26
CA HIS A 21 -9.58 -11.84 -26.80
C HIS A 21 -9.38 -10.39 -26.36
N CYS A 22 -9.95 -9.43 -27.10
CA CYS A 22 -9.89 -8.03 -26.74
C CYS A 22 -10.62 -7.76 -25.41
N VAL A 23 -11.77 -8.40 -25.19
CA VAL A 23 -12.52 -8.30 -23.93
C VAL A 23 -11.71 -8.87 -22.77
N LEU A 24 -11.16 -10.07 -22.90
CA LEU A 24 -10.34 -10.69 -21.85
C LEU A 24 -9.07 -9.89 -21.55
N PHE A 25 -8.42 -9.34 -22.58
CA PHE A 25 -7.27 -8.46 -22.40
C PHE A 25 -7.66 -7.17 -21.66
N LEU A 26 -8.81 -6.58 -21.98
CA LEU A 26 -9.31 -5.40 -21.28
C LEU A 26 -9.62 -5.71 -19.81
N LEU A 27 -10.27 -6.84 -19.53
CA LEU A 27 -10.55 -7.28 -18.15
C LEU A 27 -9.27 -7.52 -17.36
N CYS A 28 -8.28 -8.18 -17.96
CA CYS A 28 -6.94 -8.35 -17.37
C CYS A 28 -6.30 -6.99 -17.03
N ALA A 29 -6.32 -6.04 -17.98
CA ALA A 29 -5.77 -4.71 -17.76
C ALA A 29 -6.50 -3.96 -16.64
N VAL A 30 -7.83 -4.04 -16.57
CA VAL A 30 -8.63 -3.45 -15.48
C VAL A 30 -8.24 -4.05 -14.13
N CYS A 31 -8.15 -5.38 -14.03
CA CYS A 31 -7.74 -6.05 -12.80
C CYS A 31 -6.33 -5.61 -12.34
N LEU A 32 -5.37 -5.49 -13.26
CA LEU A 32 -4.01 -5.00 -12.94
C LEU A 32 -3.99 -3.53 -12.50
N VAL A 33 -4.82 -2.68 -13.11
CA VAL A 33 -4.95 -1.27 -12.70
C VAL A 33 -5.54 -1.17 -11.31
N ILE A 34 -6.57 -1.96 -11.00
CA ILE A 34 -7.17 -1.98 -9.65
C ILE A 34 -6.14 -2.50 -8.65
N PHE A 35 -5.48 -3.63 -8.95
CA PHE A 35 -4.40 -4.20 -8.11
C PHE A 35 -3.34 -3.16 -7.76
N GLY A 36 -2.82 -2.45 -8.76
CA GLY A 36 -1.77 -1.42 -8.57
C GLY A 36 -2.24 -0.16 -7.84
N ARG A 37 -3.54 0.01 -7.58
CA ARG A 37 -4.10 1.17 -6.88
C ARG A 37 -4.62 0.88 -5.48
N ILE A 38 -5.01 -0.35 -5.17
CA ILE A 38 -5.62 -0.71 -3.87
C ILE A 38 -4.72 -0.28 -2.70
N GLY A 39 -3.42 -0.60 -2.73
CA GLY A 39 -2.53 -0.22 -1.62
C GLY A 39 -2.44 1.29 -1.42
N ASN A 40 -2.57 2.06 -2.51
CA ASN A 40 -2.50 3.52 -2.47
C ASN A 40 -3.75 4.17 -1.86
N THR A 41 -4.85 3.44 -1.67
CA THR A 41 -6.06 3.99 -1.04
C THR A 41 -5.99 3.95 0.50
N LEU A 42 -5.12 3.13 1.08
CA LEU A 42 -4.96 3.02 2.53
C LEU A 42 -3.75 3.83 3.00
N VAL A 43 -3.98 5.10 3.34
CA VAL A 43 -2.89 6.04 3.71
C VAL A 43 -2.17 5.61 4.99
N SER A 44 -2.89 4.95 5.91
CA SER A 44 -2.33 4.37 7.14
C SER A 44 -1.30 3.26 6.89
N GLN A 45 -1.30 2.65 5.69
CA GLN A 45 -0.34 1.63 5.27
C GLN A 45 0.84 2.20 4.45
N GLN A 46 0.94 3.53 4.35
CA GLN A 46 1.94 4.24 3.55
C GLN A 46 2.83 5.16 4.40
N MET A 47 2.87 4.95 5.72
CA MET A 47 3.65 5.82 6.60
C MET A 47 5.14 5.78 6.29
N ALA A 48 5.71 4.61 5.94
CA ALA A 48 7.12 4.53 5.55
C ALA A 48 7.47 5.35 4.29
N GLU A 49 6.60 5.35 3.28
CA GLU A 49 6.82 6.14 2.05
C GLU A 49 6.66 7.64 2.34
N ARG A 50 5.67 8.03 3.15
CA ARG A 50 5.47 9.42 3.58
C ARG A 50 6.62 9.93 4.43
N TYR A 51 7.12 9.11 5.35
CA TYR A 51 8.24 9.43 6.22
C TYR A 51 9.55 9.55 5.43
N ARG A 52 9.77 8.65 4.47
CA ARG A 52 10.93 8.72 3.56
C ARG A 52 10.98 10.03 2.79
N GLY A 53 9.83 10.50 2.29
CA GLY A 53 9.75 11.71 1.47
C GLY A 53 10.72 11.65 0.28
N GLY A 54 11.58 12.66 0.15
CA GLY A 54 12.60 12.72 -0.90
C GLY A 54 13.93 12.04 -0.56
N SER A 55 14.03 11.35 0.58
CA SER A 55 15.29 10.73 1.03
C SER A 55 15.65 9.47 0.24
N GLU A 56 16.95 9.28 0.00
CA GLU A 56 17.49 8.02 -0.55
C GLU A 56 17.46 6.87 0.49
N THR A 57 17.32 7.19 1.78
CA THR A 57 17.20 6.20 2.85
C THR A 57 15.92 5.37 2.65
N ARG A 58 16.07 4.06 2.69
CA ARG A 58 14.94 3.12 2.66
C ARG A 58 14.36 2.99 4.06
N PHE A 59 13.03 3.02 4.16
CA PHE A 59 12.30 2.80 5.39
C PHE A 59 11.34 1.64 5.25
N ALA A 60 11.05 0.97 6.36
CA ALA A 60 9.96 0.01 6.46
C ALA A 60 9.03 0.37 7.61
N GLN A 61 7.74 0.19 7.36
CA GLN A 61 6.65 0.27 8.33
C GLN A 61 6.35 -1.14 8.82
N VAL A 62 6.24 -1.27 10.14
CA VAL A 62 5.98 -2.52 10.86
C VAL A 62 4.93 -2.22 11.94
N SER A 63 4.02 -3.17 12.16
CA SER A 63 3.03 -3.12 13.23
C SER A 63 3.17 -4.37 14.10
N ALA A 64 3.04 -4.20 15.41
CA ALA A 64 2.97 -5.26 16.40
C ALA A 64 1.63 -5.19 17.14
N TYR A 65 0.89 -6.29 17.14
CA TYR A 65 -0.42 -6.39 17.77
C TYR A 65 -0.38 -7.40 18.91
N PHE A 66 -0.69 -6.95 20.11
CA PHE A 66 -0.60 -7.78 21.31
C PHE A 66 -1.89 -8.58 21.52
N PRO A 67 -1.79 -9.88 21.86
CA PRO A 67 -2.95 -10.68 22.25
C PRO A 67 -3.68 -10.09 23.45
N ILE A 68 -4.97 -10.44 23.61
CA ILE A 68 -5.77 -9.99 24.76
C ILE A 68 -5.05 -10.38 26.08
N GLY A 69 -4.85 -9.40 26.96
CA GLY A 69 -4.17 -9.59 28.25
C GLY A 69 -2.64 -9.66 28.18
N LYS A 70 -2.05 -9.51 26.97
CA LYS A 70 -0.60 -9.52 26.72
C LYS A 70 -0.05 -8.17 26.26
N GLY A 71 -0.84 -7.11 26.40
CA GLY A 71 -0.39 -5.76 26.09
C GLY A 71 0.78 -5.33 26.99
N VAL A 72 1.57 -4.38 26.49
CA VAL A 72 2.80 -3.91 27.14
C VAL A 72 2.60 -2.56 27.86
N THR A 73 3.47 -2.25 28.81
CA THR A 73 3.41 -0.98 29.53
C THR A 73 4.17 0.13 28.78
N LEU A 74 3.99 1.38 29.20
CA LEU A 74 4.76 2.51 28.67
C LEU A 74 6.27 2.37 28.94
N SER A 75 6.64 1.75 30.06
CA SER A 75 8.05 1.42 30.37
C SER A 75 8.64 0.47 29.32
N ASP A 76 7.86 -0.50 28.86
CA ASP A 76 8.30 -1.47 27.86
C ASP A 76 8.39 -0.83 26.47
N VAL A 77 7.48 0.09 26.14
CA VAL A 77 7.60 0.94 24.94
C VAL A 77 8.92 1.73 24.95
N TYR A 78 9.28 2.37 26.06
CA TYR A 78 10.54 3.11 26.14
C TYR A 78 11.77 2.21 26.07
N LYS A 79 11.73 1.01 26.65
CA LYS A 79 12.80 0.01 26.48
C LYS A 79 12.93 -0.43 25.02
N PHE A 80 11.80 -0.60 24.33
CA PHE A 80 11.81 -0.94 22.91
C PHE A 80 12.38 0.19 22.04
N ARG A 81 12.06 1.45 22.32
CA ARG A 81 12.69 2.61 21.65
C ARG A 81 14.22 2.57 21.79
N GLN A 82 14.74 2.23 22.98
CA GLN A 82 16.18 2.04 23.19
C GLN A 82 16.76 0.87 22.38
N SER A 83 16.01 -0.23 22.20
CA SER A 83 16.48 -1.35 21.37
C SER A 83 16.51 -0.99 19.88
N VAL A 84 15.56 -0.16 19.41
CA VAL A 84 15.58 0.40 18.04
C VAL A 84 16.83 1.26 17.83
N GLU A 85 17.09 2.21 18.73
CA GLU A 85 18.29 3.06 18.67
C GLU A 85 19.59 2.26 18.67
N LYS A 86 19.66 1.24 19.54
CA LYS A 86 20.79 0.33 19.60
C LYS A 86 20.96 -0.43 18.29
N ALA A 87 19.90 -1.00 17.74
CA ALA A 87 19.98 -1.76 16.48
C ALA A 87 20.44 -0.89 15.30
N LEU A 88 19.98 0.36 15.23
CA LEU A 88 20.43 1.33 14.23
C LEU A 88 21.92 1.70 14.41
N THR A 89 22.35 1.89 15.65
CA THR A 89 23.76 2.16 15.99
C THR A 89 24.66 0.98 15.63
N ASP A 90 24.25 -0.25 15.98
CA ASP A 90 24.97 -1.48 15.67
C ASP A 90 25.08 -1.71 14.15
N ALA A 91 24.05 -1.27 13.40
CA ALA A 91 24.06 -1.25 11.93
C ALA A 91 24.85 -0.08 11.32
N SER A 92 25.50 0.76 12.14
CA SER A 92 26.26 1.95 11.72
C SER A 92 25.44 2.93 10.87
N LEU A 93 24.16 3.11 11.21
CA LEU A 93 23.28 4.07 10.56
C LEU A 93 23.28 5.39 11.33
N GLU A 94 23.65 6.47 10.65
CA GLU A 94 23.60 7.83 11.21
C GLU A 94 22.42 8.60 10.65
N ALA A 95 21.71 9.30 11.52
CA ALA A 95 20.62 10.17 11.10
C ALA A 95 21.17 11.37 10.32
N PRO A 96 20.54 11.77 9.20
CA PRO A 96 20.91 13.01 8.54
C PRO A 96 20.68 14.20 9.48
N GLU A 97 21.41 15.30 9.26
CA GLU A 97 21.34 16.49 10.11
C GLU A 97 19.89 17.01 10.22
N GLY A 98 19.35 17.03 11.46
CA GLY A 98 17.97 17.43 11.74
C GLY A 98 16.88 16.40 11.37
N GLY A 99 17.27 15.19 10.94
CA GLY A 99 16.36 14.08 10.66
C GLY A 99 16.43 12.97 11.71
N ASN A 100 15.48 12.04 11.63
CA ASN A 100 15.43 10.84 12.46
C ASN A 100 15.44 9.59 11.56
N LEU A 101 15.99 8.48 12.07
CA LEU A 101 16.01 7.20 11.37
C LEU A 101 14.82 6.31 11.71
N TRP A 102 13.98 6.75 12.63
CA TRP A 102 12.77 6.04 13.01
C TRP A 102 11.75 6.97 13.64
N VAL A 103 10.50 6.53 13.65
CA VAL A 103 9.39 7.12 14.38
C VAL A 103 8.44 5.99 14.76
N ASP A 104 7.78 6.11 15.90
CA ASP A 104 6.82 5.13 16.36
C ASP A 104 5.47 5.74 16.70
N ALA A 105 4.49 4.87 16.85
CA ALA A 105 3.20 5.15 17.42
C ALA A 105 2.76 3.98 18.28
N TYR A 106 1.95 4.24 19.29
CA TYR A 106 1.35 3.19 20.09
C TYR A 106 -0.03 3.58 20.55
N SER A 107 -0.88 2.58 20.78
CA SER A 107 -2.24 2.82 21.25
C SER A 107 -2.79 1.72 22.14
N ALA A 108 -3.77 2.11 22.94
CA ALA A 108 -4.66 1.22 23.67
C ALA A 108 -6.11 1.68 23.52
N GLU A 109 -7.05 0.77 23.75
CA GLU A 109 -8.48 1.06 23.67
C GLU A 109 -9.15 0.85 25.03
N ALA A 110 -10.09 1.74 25.36
CA ALA A 110 -11.01 1.54 26.47
C ALA A 110 -12.37 2.21 26.17
N LYS A 111 -13.44 1.75 26.83
CA LYS A 111 -14.75 2.39 26.73
C LYS A 111 -14.86 3.49 27.77
N ILE A 112 -15.06 4.72 27.31
CA ILE A 112 -15.13 5.91 28.16
C ILE A 112 -16.47 6.60 27.95
N THR A 113 -17.07 7.07 29.05
CA THR A 113 -18.26 7.94 28.97
C THR A 113 -17.81 9.38 28.97
N VAL A 114 -18.14 10.08 27.88
CA VAL A 114 -17.81 11.48 27.67
C VAL A 114 -19.08 12.32 27.60
N LYS A 115 -19.04 13.50 28.22
CA LYS A 115 -20.15 14.44 28.27
C LYS A 115 -19.74 15.76 27.62
N GLY A 116 -20.60 16.28 26.75
CA GLY A 116 -20.51 17.62 26.18
C GLY A 116 -21.69 18.48 26.59
N THR A 117 -21.86 19.62 25.93
CA THR A 117 -22.91 20.59 26.27
C THR A 117 -24.33 20.12 25.92
N LYS A 118 -24.48 19.26 24.91
CA LYS A 118 -25.79 18.79 24.42
C LYS A 118 -26.12 17.34 24.81
N GLY A 119 -25.20 16.61 25.43
CA GLY A 119 -25.46 15.22 25.81
C GLY A 119 -24.22 14.47 26.27
N SER A 120 -24.36 13.16 26.39
CA SER A 120 -23.28 12.23 26.73
C SER A 120 -23.28 11.00 25.81
N ALA A 121 -22.15 10.33 25.73
CA ALA A 121 -21.97 9.11 24.96
C ALA A 121 -20.94 8.20 25.65
N SER A 122 -21.21 6.90 25.68
CA SER A 122 -20.17 5.89 25.94
C SER A 122 -19.56 5.49 24.60
N VAL A 123 -18.26 5.68 24.44
CA VAL A 123 -17.54 5.50 23.18
C VAL A 123 -16.25 4.71 23.37
N THR A 124 -15.85 3.98 22.34
CA THR A 124 -14.50 3.42 22.28
C THR A 124 -13.51 4.56 22.08
N THR A 125 -12.61 4.72 23.04
CA THR A 125 -11.59 5.76 23.07
C THR A 125 -10.23 5.15 22.85
N LEU A 126 -9.46 5.73 21.91
CA LEU A 126 -8.06 5.37 21.69
C LEU A 126 -7.16 6.27 22.52
N GLY A 127 -6.39 5.67 23.41
CA GLY A 127 -5.28 6.31 24.11
C GLY A 127 -4.05 6.18 23.23
N VAL A 128 -3.53 7.29 22.71
CA VAL A 128 -2.46 7.30 21.70
C VAL A 128 -1.19 7.94 22.25
N GLY A 129 -0.04 7.49 21.75
CA GLY A 129 1.26 8.10 21.97
C GLY A 129 2.20 7.88 20.79
N GLY A 130 3.43 8.39 20.86
CA GLY A 130 4.26 8.55 19.66
C GLY A 130 3.65 9.57 18.70
N ASP A 131 3.92 9.37 17.42
CA ASP A 131 3.38 10.18 16.33
C ASP A 131 2.17 9.49 15.66
N TRP A 132 1.20 9.06 16.46
CA TRP A 132 0.07 8.24 16.01
C TRP A 132 -0.71 8.86 14.84
N PHE A 133 -0.93 10.17 14.84
CA PHE A 133 -1.60 10.85 13.73
C PHE A 133 -0.73 10.99 12.48
N ALA A 134 0.60 10.84 12.58
CA ALA A 134 1.42 10.66 11.39
C ALA A 134 1.19 9.27 10.79
N PHE A 135 1.10 8.20 11.59
CA PHE A 135 0.75 6.85 11.12
C PHE A 135 -0.66 6.81 10.53
N HIS A 136 -1.61 7.46 11.20
CA HIS A 136 -3.03 7.55 10.83
C HIS A 136 -3.44 9.00 10.53
N PRO A 137 -3.21 9.49 9.30
CA PRO A 137 -3.44 10.89 8.94
C PRO A 137 -4.92 11.18 8.69
N LEU A 138 -5.73 11.09 9.74
CA LEU A 138 -7.17 11.35 9.73
C LEU A 138 -7.45 12.81 9.37
N GLN A 139 -8.37 13.08 8.46
CA GLN A 139 -8.62 14.46 8.01
C GLN A 139 -9.14 15.35 9.15
N LEU A 140 -8.44 16.46 9.44
CA LEU A 140 -8.95 17.47 10.37
C LEU A 140 -10.13 18.23 9.76
N ARG A 141 -11.21 18.34 10.54
CA ARG A 141 -12.34 19.24 10.28
C ARG A 141 -12.15 20.58 10.96
N SER A 142 -11.56 20.58 12.15
CA SER A 142 -11.21 21.77 12.92
C SER A 142 -10.09 21.44 13.92
N GLY A 143 -9.40 22.48 14.40
CA GLY A 143 -8.39 22.36 15.45
C GLY A 143 -7.11 21.65 15.01
N GLY A 144 -6.55 20.82 15.88
CA GLY A 144 -5.30 20.10 15.65
C GLY A 144 -5.26 18.72 16.30
N TYR A 145 -4.18 17.99 16.02
CA TYR A 145 -3.91 16.66 16.59
C TYR A 145 -3.25 16.74 17.97
N LEU A 146 -3.30 15.61 18.68
CA LEU A 146 -2.50 15.38 19.90
C LEU A 146 -1.05 15.13 19.51
N ARG A 147 -0.10 15.59 20.33
CA ARG A 147 1.33 15.33 20.17
C ARG A 147 1.90 14.81 21.48
N GLU A 148 2.65 13.72 21.48
CA GLU A 148 3.32 13.21 22.69
C GLU A 148 4.20 14.27 23.40
N THR A 149 4.64 15.30 22.66
CA THR A 149 5.45 16.41 23.18
C THR A 149 4.63 17.58 23.75
N ASP A 150 3.30 17.48 23.79
CA ASP A 150 2.45 18.48 24.43
C ASP A 150 2.76 18.58 25.93
N LEU A 151 2.86 19.81 26.46
CA LEU A 151 3.19 20.03 27.88
C LEU A 151 2.13 19.46 28.83
N MET A 152 0.87 19.45 28.40
CA MET A 152 -0.26 18.94 29.17
C MET A 152 -1.04 17.92 28.34
N HIS A 153 -1.33 16.78 28.97
CA HIS A 153 -2.07 15.68 28.38
C HIS A 153 -3.57 15.71 28.74
N ASP A 154 -4.15 16.90 28.78
CA ASP A 154 -5.54 17.17 29.15
C ASP A 154 -6.45 17.46 27.94
N LYS A 155 -6.02 17.05 26.75
CA LYS A 155 -6.76 17.26 25.49
C LYS A 155 -7.32 15.97 24.91
N VAL A 156 -8.38 16.12 24.12
CA VAL A 156 -9.02 15.06 23.34
C VAL A 156 -9.24 15.50 21.90
N VAL A 157 -9.25 14.53 20.98
CA VAL A 157 -9.73 14.71 19.60
C VAL A 157 -10.99 13.90 19.43
N LEU A 158 -12.04 14.51 18.88
CA LEU A 158 -13.33 13.85 18.65
C LEU A 158 -13.43 13.44 17.18
N ASP A 159 -14.09 12.32 16.87
CA ASP A 159 -14.58 12.16 15.50
C ASP A 159 -15.88 12.95 15.25
N GLU A 160 -16.19 13.15 13.97
CA GLU A 160 -17.39 13.88 13.53
C GLU A 160 -18.67 13.36 14.18
N THR A 161 -18.87 12.04 14.25
CA THR A 161 -20.09 11.44 14.82
C THR A 161 -20.22 11.82 16.30
N LEU A 162 -19.13 11.74 17.05
CA LEU A 162 -19.13 12.13 18.46
C LEU A 162 -19.30 13.64 18.63
N ALA A 163 -18.63 14.46 17.83
CA ALA A 163 -18.73 15.92 17.85
C ALA A 163 -20.17 16.38 17.64
N TRP A 164 -20.87 15.82 16.64
CA TRP A 164 -22.29 16.07 16.40
C TRP A 164 -23.16 15.63 17.59
N LYS A 165 -22.89 14.47 18.18
CA LYS A 165 -23.68 13.98 19.32
C LYS A 165 -23.52 14.83 20.58
N LEU A 166 -22.30 15.32 20.86
CA LEU A 166 -22.00 16.06 22.09
C LEU A 166 -22.27 17.58 21.99
N PHE A 167 -22.12 18.16 20.80
CA PHE A 167 -22.17 19.61 20.60
C PHE A 167 -23.00 20.05 19.38
N GLY A 168 -23.33 19.14 18.46
CA GLY A 168 -24.12 19.45 17.27
C GLY A 168 -23.38 20.28 16.22
N GLY A 169 -22.06 20.05 16.08
CA GLY A 169 -21.20 20.71 15.10
C GLY A 169 -19.76 20.23 15.21
N VAL A 170 -18.87 20.74 14.35
CA VAL A 170 -17.46 20.33 14.28
C VAL A 170 -16.45 21.42 14.66
N GLU A 171 -16.85 22.68 14.75
CA GLU A 171 -15.98 23.79 15.18
C GLU A 171 -15.90 23.85 16.72
N LEU A 172 -15.14 22.92 17.30
CA LEU A 172 -15.14 22.66 18.75
C LEU A 172 -13.78 22.87 19.42
N ALA A 173 -12.75 23.27 18.68
CA ALA A 173 -11.43 23.49 19.26
C ALA A 173 -11.48 24.52 20.41
N GLY A 174 -10.92 24.16 21.56
CA GLY A 174 -10.98 24.97 22.78
C GLY A 174 -12.25 24.79 23.64
N MET A 175 -13.23 24.02 23.19
CA MET A 175 -14.36 23.62 24.03
C MET A 175 -13.96 22.54 25.02
N THR A 176 -14.78 22.31 26.05
CA THR A 176 -14.51 21.32 27.09
C THR A 176 -15.51 20.17 27.01
N VAL A 177 -14.99 18.94 27.11
CA VAL A 177 -15.77 17.76 27.47
C VAL A 177 -15.47 17.37 28.91
N THR A 178 -16.35 16.59 29.52
CA THR A 178 -16.16 16.05 30.86
C THR A 178 -16.12 14.53 30.82
N ILE A 179 -15.11 13.95 31.48
CA ILE A 179 -14.95 12.51 31.70
C ILE A 179 -14.72 12.32 33.20
N ASP A 180 -15.55 11.52 33.87
CA ASP A 180 -15.51 11.30 35.33
C ASP A 180 -15.39 12.62 36.13
N ASP A 181 -16.25 13.59 35.78
CA ASP A 181 -16.31 14.94 36.36
C ASP A 181 -15.04 15.80 36.19
N LYS A 182 -14.04 15.33 35.45
CA LYS A 182 -12.83 16.09 35.10
C LYS A 182 -12.96 16.73 33.71
N PRO A 183 -12.57 18.01 33.55
CA PRO A 183 -12.61 18.69 32.26
C PRO A 183 -11.42 18.30 31.37
N TYR A 184 -11.68 18.10 30.08
CA TYR A 184 -10.68 17.92 29.04
C TYR A 184 -10.96 18.84 27.87
N LEU A 185 -9.91 19.42 27.28
CA LEU A 185 -10.02 20.35 26.16
C LEU A 185 -10.17 19.60 24.84
N VAL A 186 -11.08 20.02 23.98
CA VAL A 186 -11.15 19.53 22.61
C VAL A 186 -10.02 20.20 21.81
N ALA A 187 -9.02 19.41 21.41
CA ALA A 187 -7.92 19.84 20.54
C ALA A 187 -8.40 20.02 19.09
N GLY A 188 -9.28 19.14 18.62
CA GLY A 188 -9.79 19.17 17.26
C GLY A 188 -10.87 18.13 17.00
N VAL A 189 -11.42 18.18 15.79
CA VAL A 189 -12.40 17.21 15.29
C VAL A 189 -11.86 16.61 14.01
N ILE A 190 -11.89 15.28 13.88
CA ILE A 190 -11.43 14.55 12.70
C ILE A 190 -12.59 13.89 11.96
N SER A 191 -12.39 13.66 10.66
CA SER A 191 -13.21 12.75 9.85
C SER A 191 -12.47 11.42 9.70
N ARG A 192 -13.22 10.32 9.79
CA ARG A 192 -12.71 8.95 9.63
C ARG A 192 -12.39 8.68 8.16
N GLU A 193 -11.55 7.69 7.90
CA GLU A 193 -11.23 7.27 6.52
C GLU A 193 -12.48 6.78 5.79
N ASP A 194 -12.64 7.25 4.53
CA ASP A 194 -13.75 6.90 3.64
C ASP A 194 -13.28 6.09 2.42
N ASP A 195 -12.20 5.34 2.55
CA ASP A 195 -11.81 4.37 1.51
C ASP A 195 -12.68 3.10 1.58
N PHE A 196 -12.63 2.30 0.51
CA PHE A 196 -13.51 1.13 0.38
C PHE A 196 -13.30 0.07 1.47
N ALA A 197 -12.09 -0.03 2.02
CA ALA A 197 -11.75 -1.02 3.02
C ALA A 197 -12.06 -0.50 4.43
N SER A 198 -11.71 0.76 4.72
CA SER A 198 -12.00 1.37 6.02
C SER A 198 -13.50 1.46 6.31
N ARG A 199 -14.32 1.82 5.31
CA ARG A 199 -15.80 1.77 5.44
C ARG A 199 -16.35 0.40 5.79
N LYS A 200 -15.64 -0.68 5.42
CA LYS A 200 -16.06 -2.06 5.70
C LYS A 200 -15.58 -2.51 7.07
N ALA A 201 -14.39 -2.08 7.48
CA ALA A 201 -13.76 -2.45 8.74
C ALA A 201 -14.27 -1.63 9.94
N TYR A 202 -14.77 -0.42 9.70
CA TYR A 202 -15.28 0.47 10.73
C TYR A 202 -16.80 0.61 10.63
N SER A 203 -17.51 0.39 11.74
CA SER A 203 -18.99 0.44 11.80
C SER A 203 -19.57 1.86 11.79
N GLY A 204 -18.72 2.90 11.79
CA GLY A 204 -19.16 4.31 11.85
C GLY A 204 -19.60 4.77 13.24
N GLU A 205 -19.25 4.01 14.28
CA GLU A 205 -19.55 4.36 15.67
C GLU A 205 -18.83 5.65 16.08
N ALA A 206 -19.35 6.31 17.13
CA ALA A 206 -18.70 7.47 17.72
C ALA A 206 -17.45 7.03 18.51
N GLY A 207 -16.39 7.82 18.41
CA GLY A 207 -15.09 7.55 18.99
C GLY A 207 -14.32 8.82 19.33
N MET A 208 -13.30 8.64 20.16
CA MET A 208 -12.49 9.72 20.72
C MET A 208 -11.03 9.27 20.79
N PHE A 209 -10.12 10.24 20.73
CA PHE A 209 -8.70 10.03 20.95
C PHE A 209 -8.24 10.90 22.11
N MET A 210 -7.35 10.37 22.93
CA MET A 210 -6.70 11.10 24.02
C MET A 210 -5.29 10.56 24.22
N TYR A 211 -4.47 11.21 25.05
CA TYR A 211 -3.14 10.71 25.36
C TYR A 211 -3.22 9.36 26.10
N TYR A 212 -2.32 8.43 25.76
CA TYR A 212 -2.31 7.08 26.33
C TYR A 212 -2.20 7.08 27.86
N ASP A 213 -1.30 7.89 28.42
CA ASP A 213 -1.10 7.99 29.87
C ASP A 213 -2.34 8.52 30.59
N THR A 214 -3.03 9.50 29.98
CA THR A 214 -4.32 9.99 30.47
C THR A 214 -5.39 8.91 30.41
N LEU A 215 -5.48 8.15 29.31
CA LEU A 215 -6.42 7.03 29.23
C LEU A 215 -6.13 5.97 30.29
N ASN A 216 -4.85 5.58 30.43
CA ASN A 216 -4.40 4.57 31.39
C ASN A 216 -4.69 4.99 32.84
N GLY A 217 -4.59 6.29 33.15
CA GLY A 217 -4.98 6.84 34.45
C GLY A 217 -6.48 6.87 34.73
N ILE A 218 -7.33 6.78 33.72
CA ILE A 218 -8.80 6.69 33.86
C ILE A 218 -9.25 5.22 33.90
N SER A 219 -8.73 4.42 32.97
CA SER A 219 -9.00 2.99 32.85
C SER A 219 -7.67 2.29 32.62
N GLU A 220 -7.21 1.54 33.62
CA GLU A 220 -5.98 0.76 33.52
C GLU A 220 -6.02 -0.13 32.27
N THR A 221 -5.19 0.21 31.28
CA THR A 221 -5.14 -0.45 29.97
C THR A 221 -3.70 -0.48 29.48
N ASN A 222 -3.27 -1.62 28.95
CA ASN A 222 -1.94 -1.76 28.37
C ASN A 222 -1.97 -1.42 26.88
N VAL A 223 -0.82 -1.04 26.34
CA VAL A 223 -0.62 -0.86 24.89
C VAL A 223 -0.94 -2.17 24.17
N SER A 224 -1.92 -2.12 23.28
CA SER A 224 -2.39 -3.27 22.49
C SER A 224 -1.93 -3.23 21.04
N CYS A 225 -1.47 -2.07 20.57
CA CYS A 225 -0.90 -1.89 19.24
C CYS A 225 0.33 -0.99 19.32
N TYR A 226 1.41 -1.40 18.66
CA TYR A 226 2.61 -0.60 18.45
C TYR A 226 2.93 -0.58 16.96
N GLU A 227 3.39 0.55 16.44
CA GLU A 227 3.78 0.73 15.05
C GLU A 227 5.11 1.46 14.97
N LEU A 228 5.93 1.05 14.00
CA LEU A 228 7.28 1.53 13.78
C LEU A 228 7.46 1.85 12.31
N VAL A 229 8.02 3.02 12.01
CA VAL A 229 8.75 3.25 10.78
C VAL A 229 10.22 3.36 11.15
N CYS A 230 11.05 2.56 10.51
CA CYS A 230 12.49 2.50 10.80
C CYS A 230 13.30 2.37 9.51
N ALA A 231 14.50 2.94 9.51
CA ALA A 231 15.46 2.77 8.44
C ALA A 231 15.73 1.28 8.22
N ASN A 232 15.67 0.85 6.95
CA ASN A 232 15.65 -0.55 6.57
C ASN A 232 16.75 -0.81 5.53
N PRO A 233 18.03 -0.90 5.97
CA PRO A 233 19.18 -1.03 5.06
C PRO A 233 19.13 -2.35 4.27
N ILE A 234 18.62 -3.40 4.91
CA ILE A 234 18.37 -4.72 4.32
C ILE A 234 16.90 -5.10 4.52
N SER A 235 16.37 -5.95 3.65
CA SER A 235 15.00 -6.45 3.79
C SER A 235 14.85 -7.22 5.10
N GLY A 236 13.77 -6.97 5.83
CA GLY A 236 13.48 -7.63 7.11
C GLY A 236 14.05 -6.94 8.35
N PHE A 237 15.01 -6.01 8.21
CA PHE A 237 15.69 -5.41 9.38
C PHE A 237 14.73 -4.77 10.38
N ALA A 238 13.81 -3.92 9.94
CA ALA A 238 12.82 -3.31 10.84
C ALA A 238 11.85 -4.34 11.45
N LEU A 239 11.52 -5.40 10.70
CA LEU A 239 10.64 -6.47 11.16
C LEU A 239 11.32 -7.28 12.27
N ASP A 240 12.58 -7.68 12.05
CA ASP A 240 13.39 -8.44 13.01
C ASP A 240 13.54 -7.68 14.34
N ILE A 241 13.69 -6.36 14.31
CA ILE A 241 13.73 -5.51 15.51
C ILE A 241 12.42 -5.64 16.30
N ALA A 242 11.28 -5.52 15.62
CA ALA A 242 9.97 -5.59 16.26
C ALA A 242 9.67 -7.01 16.79
N GLU A 243 9.97 -8.06 16.04
CA GLU A 243 9.80 -9.46 16.46
C GLU A 243 10.67 -9.80 17.68
N THR A 244 11.91 -9.29 17.70
CA THR A 244 12.83 -9.49 18.85
C THR A 244 12.37 -8.71 20.07
N GLY A 245 11.84 -7.50 19.88
CA GLY A 245 11.41 -6.64 20.99
C GLY A 245 10.04 -7.00 21.57
N PHE A 246 9.15 -7.58 20.75
CA PHE A 246 7.78 -7.93 21.13
C PHE A 246 7.46 -9.39 20.80
N THR A 247 8.08 -10.32 21.52
CA THR A 247 8.02 -11.76 21.24
C THR A 247 6.61 -12.37 21.32
N ASP A 248 5.73 -11.82 22.17
CA ASP A 248 4.36 -12.28 22.36
C ASP A 248 3.37 -11.62 21.36
N ALA A 249 3.84 -10.67 20.55
CA ALA A 249 2.99 -9.91 19.62
C ALA A 249 2.95 -10.55 18.23
N VAL A 250 1.79 -10.44 17.57
CA VAL A 250 1.70 -10.67 16.13
C VAL A 250 2.31 -9.48 15.42
N THR A 251 3.52 -9.67 14.92
CA THR A 251 4.28 -8.64 14.20
C THR A 251 4.15 -8.85 12.70
N LEU A 252 3.98 -7.77 11.94
CA LEU A 252 3.92 -7.81 10.49
C LEU A 252 4.54 -6.56 9.86
N GLN A 253 5.11 -6.73 8.66
CA GLN A 253 5.63 -5.61 7.88
C GLN A 253 4.55 -5.06 6.93
N ASN A 254 4.17 -3.80 7.10
CA ASN A 254 3.19 -3.10 6.27
C ASN A 254 3.81 -2.66 4.94
N THR A 255 5.11 -2.36 4.92
CA THR A 255 5.81 -2.01 3.67
C THR A 255 5.92 -3.22 2.74
N GLY A 256 5.53 -3.03 1.47
CA GLY A 256 5.54 -4.11 0.47
C GLY A 256 4.35 -5.08 0.57
N ARG A 257 3.41 -4.81 1.48
CA ARG A 257 2.20 -5.62 1.72
C ARG A 257 1.35 -5.87 0.48
N PHE A 258 1.24 -4.87 -0.39
CA PHE A 258 0.50 -4.96 -1.66
C PHE A 258 1.40 -5.30 -2.87
N SER A 259 2.59 -5.85 -2.65
CA SER A 259 3.46 -6.29 -3.74
C SER A 259 2.91 -7.52 -4.46
N LEU A 260 3.37 -7.75 -5.70
CA LEU A 260 3.00 -8.95 -6.47
C LEU A 260 3.35 -10.25 -5.73
N SER A 261 4.50 -10.30 -5.04
CA SER A 261 4.93 -11.47 -4.28
C SER A 261 4.02 -11.73 -3.07
N SER A 262 3.65 -10.69 -2.33
CA SER A 262 2.76 -10.82 -1.17
C SER A 262 1.37 -11.28 -1.59
N ALA A 263 0.81 -10.67 -2.63
CA ALA A 263 -0.50 -11.05 -3.16
C ALA A 263 -0.49 -12.47 -3.74
N PHE A 264 0.58 -12.88 -4.43
CA PHE A 264 0.70 -14.24 -4.93
C PHE A 264 0.84 -15.27 -3.81
N GLY A 265 1.60 -14.95 -2.75
CA GLY A 265 1.69 -15.78 -1.55
C GLY A 265 0.31 -16.00 -0.92
N LEU A 266 -0.51 -14.94 -0.82
CA LEU A 266 -1.87 -15.03 -0.30
C LEU A 266 -2.81 -15.89 -1.17
N ILE A 267 -2.63 -15.88 -2.49
CA ILE A 267 -3.36 -16.77 -3.40
C ILE A 267 -3.01 -18.23 -3.15
N LEU A 268 -1.71 -18.53 -2.94
CA LEU A 268 -1.26 -19.91 -2.69
C LEU A 268 -1.71 -20.43 -1.33
N ASN A 269 -1.74 -19.56 -0.32
CA ASN A 269 -2.11 -19.88 1.06
C ASN A 269 -3.57 -19.52 1.36
N PHE A 270 -4.45 -19.68 0.36
CA PHE A 270 -5.85 -19.29 0.47
C PHE A 270 -6.53 -20.02 1.64
N GLY A 271 -7.16 -19.25 2.54
CA GLY A 271 -7.91 -19.77 3.67
C GLY A 271 -7.11 -19.97 4.95
N GLU A 272 -5.77 -20.03 4.91
CA GLU A 272 -4.94 -20.12 6.12
C GLU A 272 -5.15 -18.92 7.03
N ARG A 273 -5.34 -17.74 6.44
CA ARG A 273 -5.62 -16.47 7.13
C ARG A 273 -6.90 -16.49 7.97
N SER A 274 -7.86 -17.34 7.64
CA SER A 274 -9.13 -17.46 8.36
C SER A 274 -8.98 -18.26 9.66
N ILE A 275 -7.83 -18.89 9.88
CA ILE A 275 -7.51 -19.61 11.10
C ILE A 275 -7.01 -18.59 12.13
N SER A 276 -7.79 -18.35 13.18
CA SER A 276 -7.40 -17.45 14.26
C SER A 276 -6.76 -18.25 15.40
N SER A 277 -5.43 -18.33 15.41
CA SER A 277 -4.64 -18.93 16.51
C SER A 277 -4.16 -17.90 17.55
N GLU A 278 -4.11 -16.62 17.19
CA GLU A 278 -3.24 -15.64 17.87
C GLU A 278 -3.91 -14.86 19.00
N GLY A 279 -5.22 -14.97 19.22
CA GLY A 279 -5.93 -14.26 20.29
C GLY A 279 -5.85 -12.73 20.22
N VAL A 280 -5.49 -12.17 19.06
CA VAL A 280 -5.37 -10.73 18.81
C VAL A 280 -6.69 -10.18 18.29
N VAL A 281 -7.12 -9.04 18.84
CA VAL A 281 -8.18 -8.21 18.25
C VAL A 281 -7.53 -7.13 17.43
N PHE A 282 -7.59 -7.26 16.11
CA PHE A 282 -7.00 -6.27 15.21
C PHE A 282 -7.81 -4.97 15.21
N PRO A 283 -7.16 -3.80 15.23
CA PRO A 283 -7.84 -2.52 15.09
C PRO A 283 -8.43 -2.38 13.68
N TYR A 284 -9.36 -1.43 13.50
CA TYR A 284 -10.09 -1.31 12.24
C TYR A 284 -9.18 -1.01 11.04
N TRP A 285 -8.10 -0.26 11.20
CA TRP A 285 -7.17 0.05 10.10
C TRP A 285 -6.39 -1.18 9.63
N GLU A 286 -6.07 -2.09 10.55
CA GLU A 286 -5.47 -3.37 10.20
C GLU A 286 -6.50 -4.24 9.49
N ASN A 287 -7.72 -4.38 10.02
CA ASN A 287 -8.79 -5.11 9.36
C ASN A 287 -9.08 -4.57 7.94
N ALA A 288 -9.02 -3.26 7.74
CA ALA A 288 -9.12 -2.63 6.43
C ALA A 288 -7.97 -3.07 5.51
N ALA A 289 -6.73 -3.04 6.00
CA ALA A 289 -5.57 -3.52 5.24
C ALA A 289 -5.68 -4.99 4.87
N ARG A 290 -6.10 -5.85 5.81
CA ARG A 290 -6.34 -7.27 5.58
C ARG A 290 -7.38 -7.48 4.48
N TYR A 291 -8.51 -6.80 4.58
CA TYR A 291 -9.58 -6.86 3.57
C TYR A 291 -9.10 -6.38 2.19
N ALA A 292 -8.29 -5.33 2.14
CA ALA A 292 -7.71 -4.81 0.91
C ALA A 292 -6.71 -5.81 0.28
N GLU A 293 -5.92 -6.52 1.07
CA GLU A 293 -5.01 -7.58 0.57
C GLU A 293 -5.77 -8.73 -0.06
N ASP A 294 -6.86 -9.19 0.55
CA ASP A 294 -7.69 -10.26 0.01
C ASP A 294 -8.29 -9.83 -1.34
N TYR A 295 -8.72 -8.56 -1.44
CA TYR A 295 -9.21 -8.00 -2.69
C TYR A 295 -8.11 -7.84 -3.75
N ALA A 296 -6.88 -7.46 -3.34
CA ALA A 296 -5.73 -7.37 -4.23
C ALA A 296 -5.33 -8.76 -4.76
N ALA A 297 -5.29 -9.78 -3.90
CA ALA A 297 -5.05 -11.16 -4.29
C ALA A 297 -6.11 -11.66 -5.29
N LEU A 298 -7.39 -11.34 -5.06
CA LEU A 298 -8.46 -11.65 -6.01
C LEU A 298 -8.25 -10.95 -7.37
N MET A 299 -7.91 -9.66 -7.37
CA MET A 299 -7.64 -8.92 -8.62
C MET A 299 -6.45 -9.52 -9.37
N LEU A 300 -5.39 -9.92 -8.67
CA LEU A 300 -4.24 -10.58 -9.28
C LEU A 300 -4.62 -11.97 -9.85
N ALA A 301 -5.37 -12.78 -9.12
CA ALA A 301 -5.84 -14.08 -9.58
C ALA A 301 -6.71 -13.96 -10.85
N LEU A 302 -7.64 -13.00 -10.87
CA LEU A 302 -8.47 -12.70 -12.04
C LEU A 302 -7.63 -12.17 -13.21
N ALA A 303 -6.64 -11.31 -12.95
CA ALA A 303 -5.73 -10.83 -13.98
C ALA A 303 -4.97 -11.98 -14.65
N VAL A 304 -4.47 -12.94 -13.86
CA VAL A 304 -3.83 -14.16 -14.37
C VAL A 304 -4.83 -14.95 -15.22
N LEU A 305 -6.02 -15.25 -14.69
CA LEU A 305 -7.05 -16.03 -15.38
C LEU A 305 -7.45 -15.41 -16.73
N PHE A 306 -7.72 -14.11 -16.76
CA PHE A 306 -8.08 -13.38 -17.98
C PHE A 306 -6.89 -13.20 -18.93
N GLY A 307 -5.66 -13.19 -18.42
CA GLY A 307 -4.43 -13.05 -19.20
C GLY A 307 -4.00 -14.32 -19.93
N LEU A 308 -4.31 -15.51 -19.41
CA LEU A 308 -3.84 -16.80 -19.96
C LEU A 308 -4.22 -16.99 -21.44
N TYR A 309 -5.49 -16.74 -21.79
CA TYR A 309 -6.00 -17.00 -23.14
C TYR A 309 -5.53 -15.96 -24.18
N PRO A 310 -5.57 -14.65 -23.92
CA PRO A 310 -4.91 -13.64 -24.75
C PRO A 310 -3.41 -13.88 -24.93
N LEU A 311 -2.70 -14.31 -23.88
CA LEU A 311 -1.28 -14.62 -23.95
C LEU A 311 -0.99 -15.78 -24.89
N TYR A 312 -1.72 -16.90 -24.77
CA TYR A 312 -1.61 -18.03 -25.69
C TYR A 312 -1.84 -17.61 -27.15
N PHE A 313 -2.87 -16.79 -27.39
CA PHE A 313 -3.17 -16.27 -28.72
C PHE A 313 -2.05 -15.35 -29.26
N ALA A 314 -1.51 -14.47 -28.42
CA ALA A 314 -0.40 -13.59 -28.76
C ALA A 314 0.86 -14.39 -29.13
N VAL A 315 1.22 -15.41 -28.35
CA VAL A 315 2.34 -16.32 -28.65
C VAL A 315 2.12 -17.02 -30.00
N ARG A 316 0.91 -17.55 -30.26
CA ARG A 316 0.58 -18.18 -31.54
C ARG A 316 0.75 -17.21 -32.71
N LEU A 317 0.31 -15.96 -32.56
CA LEU A 317 0.49 -14.93 -33.57
C LEU A 317 1.97 -14.59 -33.79
N LEU A 318 2.75 -14.44 -32.72
CA LEU A 318 4.19 -14.17 -32.78
C LEU A 318 4.95 -15.29 -33.50
N VAL A 319 4.67 -16.56 -33.16
CA VAL A 319 5.26 -17.73 -33.85
C VAL A 319 4.87 -17.73 -35.33
N GLY A 320 3.62 -17.43 -35.66
CA GLY A 320 3.16 -17.32 -37.04
C GLY A 320 3.85 -16.19 -37.81
N LEU A 321 4.03 -15.03 -37.18
CA LEU A 321 4.72 -13.88 -37.76
C LEU A 321 6.21 -14.21 -37.97
N PHE A 322 6.85 -14.83 -36.99
CA PHE A 322 8.24 -15.27 -37.08
C PHE A 322 8.47 -16.27 -38.22
N LYS A 323 7.58 -17.27 -38.38
CA LYS A 323 7.64 -18.21 -39.51
C LYS A 323 7.50 -17.50 -40.87
N ARG A 324 6.62 -16.50 -40.97
CA ARG A 324 6.45 -15.70 -42.20
C ARG A 324 7.65 -14.80 -42.48
N LEU A 325 8.20 -14.15 -41.45
CA LEU A 325 9.43 -13.35 -41.53
C LEU A 325 10.60 -14.22 -41.98
N LYS A 326 10.80 -15.39 -41.36
CA LYS A 326 11.82 -16.37 -41.76
C LYS A 326 11.68 -16.79 -43.22
N LYS A 327 10.46 -17.11 -43.68
CA LYS A 327 10.20 -17.46 -45.09
C LYS A 327 10.45 -16.29 -46.06
N LYS A 328 10.11 -15.06 -45.67
CA LYS A 328 10.41 -13.87 -46.48
C LYS A 328 11.92 -13.63 -46.55
N LEU A 329 12.62 -13.70 -45.42
CA LEU A 329 14.06 -13.55 -45.35
C LEU A 329 14.78 -14.62 -46.16
N SER A 330 14.33 -15.89 -46.12
CA SER A 330 14.94 -16.95 -46.92
C SER A 330 14.80 -16.76 -48.43
N VAL A 331 13.86 -15.92 -48.89
CA VAL A 331 13.69 -15.57 -50.32
C VAL A 331 14.43 -14.28 -50.65
N VAL A 332 14.35 -13.28 -49.76
CA VAL A 332 14.92 -11.94 -49.97
C VAL A 332 16.45 -11.95 -49.84
N ILE A 333 17.01 -12.73 -48.90
CA ILE A 333 18.46 -12.78 -48.66
C ILE A 333 19.21 -13.34 -49.88
N PRO A 334 18.85 -14.50 -50.46
CA PRO A 334 19.52 -15.00 -51.67
C PRO A 334 19.39 -14.04 -52.86
N ALA A 335 18.20 -13.48 -53.09
CA ALA A 335 17.97 -12.53 -54.19
C ALA A 335 18.79 -11.24 -54.06
N LEU A 336 18.98 -10.75 -52.83
CA LEU A 336 19.90 -9.63 -52.54
C LEU A 336 21.36 -10.01 -52.79
N TRP A 337 21.79 -11.21 -52.37
CA TRP A 337 23.14 -11.71 -52.59
C TRP A 337 23.45 -11.88 -54.09
N GLU A 338 22.52 -12.43 -54.87
CA GLU A 338 22.66 -12.55 -56.32
C GLU A 338 22.83 -11.18 -56.96
N LYS A 339 21.95 -10.22 -56.64
CA LYS A 339 22.02 -8.87 -57.19
C LYS A 339 23.31 -8.12 -56.83
N ILE A 340 23.80 -8.30 -55.60
CA ILE A 340 25.10 -7.75 -55.18
C ILE A 340 26.24 -8.42 -55.97
N SER A 341 26.20 -9.74 -56.12
CA SER A 341 27.22 -10.49 -56.84
C SER A 341 27.28 -10.13 -58.32
N ASP A 342 26.13 -9.92 -58.97
CA ASP A 342 26.04 -9.53 -60.37
C ASP A 342 26.55 -8.10 -60.59
N ASN A 343 26.15 -7.15 -59.73
CA ASN A 343 26.72 -5.79 -59.76
C ASN A 343 28.25 -5.78 -59.58
N MET A 344 28.79 -6.67 -58.72
CA MET A 344 30.24 -6.83 -58.54
C MET A 344 30.92 -7.44 -59.78
N ARG A 345 30.27 -8.40 -60.45
CA ARG A 345 30.76 -9.01 -61.71
C ARG A 345 30.74 -7.99 -62.86
N GLU A 346 29.69 -7.20 -63.00
CA GLU A 346 29.61 -6.12 -63.98
C GLU A 346 30.69 -5.07 -63.76
N ARG A 347 30.90 -4.62 -62.51
CA ARG A 347 31.99 -3.69 -62.17
C ARG A 347 33.37 -4.25 -62.54
N ARG A 348 33.61 -5.55 -62.32
CA ARG A 348 34.86 -6.21 -62.74
C ARG A 348 35.01 -6.29 -64.26
N ARG A 349 33.93 -6.59 -64.99
CA ARG A 349 33.93 -6.59 -66.47
C ARG A 349 34.25 -5.21 -67.03
N LEU A 350 33.59 -4.16 -66.54
CA LEU A 350 33.85 -2.78 -66.94
C LEU A 350 35.30 -2.33 -66.62
N GLN A 351 35.88 -2.82 -65.52
CA GLN A 351 37.30 -2.57 -65.21
C GLN A 351 38.26 -3.29 -66.15
N LEU A 352 37.92 -4.50 -66.60
CA LEU A 352 38.71 -5.27 -67.57
C LEU A 352 38.62 -4.67 -68.97
N GLU A 353 37.43 -4.25 -69.41
CA GLU A 353 37.23 -3.54 -70.69
C GLU A 353 37.95 -2.19 -70.72
N LYS A 354 37.92 -1.42 -69.62
CA LYS A 354 38.74 -0.21 -69.50
C LYS A 354 40.23 -0.53 -69.64
N LYS A 355 40.71 -1.60 -69.00
CA LYS A 355 42.13 -2.01 -69.11
C LYS A 355 42.51 -2.51 -70.51
N SER A 356 41.61 -3.15 -71.25
CA SER A 356 41.89 -3.56 -72.64
C SER A 356 41.90 -2.37 -73.61
N ASN A 357 40.98 -1.42 -73.46
CA ASN A 357 40.92 -0.20 -74.28
C ASN A 357 42.05 0.81 -74.01
N THR A 358 42.81 0.65 -72.91
CA THR A 358 43.99 1.50 -72.63
C THR A 358 45.29 0.89 -73.19
N LYS A 359 45.23 -0.32 -73.77
CA LYS A 359 46.39 -1.06 -74.31
C LYS A 359 46.36 -1.23 -75.84
N SER A 360 45.33 -0.72 -76.51
CA SER A 360 45.33 -0.42 -77.95
C SER A 360 45.58 1.06 -78.15
#